data_AF-A0A256XDB4-F1
#
_entry.id   AF-A0A256XDB4-F1
#
_cell.length_a   1.000
_cell.length_b   1.000
_cell.length_c   1.000
_cell.angle_alpha   90.00
_cell.angle_beta   90.00
_cell.angle_gamma   90.00
#
_symmetry.space_group_name_H-M   'P 1'
#
loop_
_entity.id
_entity.type
_entity.pdbx_description
1 polymer ?
#
loop_
_entity_poly.entity_id
_entity_poly.type
_entity_poly.pdbx_seq_one_letter_code
_entity_poly.pdbx_strand_id
1 'polypeptide(L)'
;MSKDIKNHNKISYLRADVLDVIELGNEGKAILLFTVNEWEDQVLPMIIDASAAFSIRKALLNIPFPRPLTHDLIMNILERLDVSIEKITIDAMINGMYLATIVLKDNRTGELIHVDSRPSDAAAIAVRSGAPIYIAEHLRKYAEPASLYLRLLGNRRT
;
A
#
# COMPACT_ATOMS: atom_id res chain seq x y z
N MET A 1 -2.72 -13.12 -44.04
CA MET A 1 -1.76 -13.95 -43.28
C MET A 1 -0.49 -13.11 -43.18
N SER A 2 0.04 -12.71 -42.03
CA SER A 2 0.09 -13.36 -40.73
C SER A 2 -0.30 -12.40 -39.60
N LYS A 3 -0.94 -12.95 -38.57
CA LYS A 3 -1.30 -12.30 -37.31
C LYS A 3 -0.09 -12.43 -36.38
N ASP A 4 0.71 -11.38 -36.23
CA ASP A 4 1.74 -11.34 -35.19
C ASP A 4 1.22 -10.59 -33.95
N ILE A 5 0.56 -11.38 -33.11
CA ILE A 5 0.79 -11.48 -31.66
C ILE A 5 0.87 -10.15 -30.90
N LYS A 6 -0.30 -9.53 -30.67
CA LYS A 6 -0.52 -8.65 -29.50
C LYS A 6 -0.70 -9.51 -28.25
N ASN A 7 0.37 -10.09 -27.72
CA ASN A 7 0.33 -10.66 -26.37
C ASN A 7 0.55 -9.55 -25.34
N HIS A 8 -0.47 -8.71 -25.14
CA HIS A 8 -0.52 -7.85 -23.96
C HIS A 8 -0.88 -8.76 -22.79
N ASN A 9 0.12 -9.24 -22.06
CA ASN A 9 -0.13 -9.87 -20.75
C ASN A 9 -0.86 -8.84 -19.89
N LYS A 10 -2.18 -8.99 -19.77
CA LYS A 10 -2.99 -8.20 -18.86
C LYS A 10 -2.49 -8.52 -17.46
N ILE A 11 -1.90 -7.54 -16.79
CA ILE A 11 -1.44 -7.71 -15.41
C ILE A 11 -2.67 -8.04 -14.55
N SER A 12 -2.64 -9.22 -13.94
CA SER A 12 -3.64 -9.67 -12.97
C SER A 12 -3.37 -9.01 -11.62
N TYR A 13 -4.42 -8.57 -10.95
CA TYR A 13 -4.36 -7.88 -9.66
C TYR A 13 -5.27 -8.59 -8.67
N LEU A 14 -4.77 -8.77 -7.45
CA LEU A 14 -5.49 -9.43 -6.35
C LEU A 14 -5.73 -8.43 -5.22
N ARG A 15 -6.84 -8.60 -4.50
CA ARG A 15 -7.20 -7.72 -3.38
C ARG A 15 -6.18 -7.93 -2.26
N ALA A 16 -5.70 -6.84 -1.69
CA ALA A 16 -4.75 -6.86 -0.60
C ALA A 16 -5.20 -5.98 0.56
N ASP A 17 -4.67 -6.26 1.74
CA ASP A 17 -4.86 -5.47 2.94
C ASP A 17 -3.51 -5.23 3.63
N VAL A 18 -3.40 -4.10 4.35
CA VAL A 18 -2.26 -3.85 5.24
C VAL A 18 -2.44 -4.70 6.49
N LEU A 19 -1.57 -5.68 6.68
CA LEU A 19 -1.61 -6.60 7.81
C LEU A 19 -1.05 -5.95 9.09
N ASP A 20 0.17 -5.43 9.02
CA ASP A 20 0.83 -4.76 10.15
C ASP A 20 1.98 -3.87 9.67
N VAL A 21 2.47 -3.05 10.58
CA VAL A 21 3.70 -2.27 10.45
C VAL A 21 4.58 -2.55 11.67
N ILE A 22 5.79 -3.05 11.42
CA ILE A 22 6.73 -3.50 12.45
C ILE A 22 7.96 -2.59 12.45
N GLU A 23 8.13 -1.78 13.50
CA GLU A 23 9.32 -0.95 13.66
C GLU A 23 10.56 -1.80 13.93
N LEU A 24 11.67 -1.47 13.26
CA LEU A 24 12.95 -2.17 13.38
C LEU A 24 13.91 -1.35 14.25
N GLY A 25 13.76 -1.48 15.57
CA GLY A 25 14.68 -0.89 16.56
C GLY A 25 15.00 0.59 16.33
N ASN A 26 16.21 1.00 16.69
CA ASN A 26 16.67 2.40 16.58
C ASN A 26 17.25 2.77 15.20
N GLU A 27 17.04 1.94 14.17
CA GLU A 27 17.61 2.18 12.82
C GLU A 27 16.76 3.11 11.95
N GLY A 28 15.64 3.63 12.48
CA GLY A 28 14.75 4.52 11.73
C GLY A 28 14.04 3.82 10.57
N LYS A 29 13.94 2.48 10.60
CA LYS A 29 13.28 1.65 9.59
C LYS A 29 12.12 0.86 10.19
N ALA A 30 11.23 0.41 9.33
CA ALA A 30 10.14 -0.50 9.67
C ALA A 30 9.83 -1.44 8.51
N ILE A 31 9.06 -2.49 8.78
CA ILE A 31 8.52 -3.40 7.77
C ILE A 31 7.02 -3.16 7.68
N LEU A 32 6.55 -2.82 6.48
CA LEU A 32 5.15 -2.81 6.10
C LEU A 32 4.79 -4.18 5.51
N LEU A 33 3.76 -4.81 6.06
CA LEU A 33 3.30 -6.13 5.61
C LEU A 33 1.94 -5.99 4.92
N PHE A 34 1.86 -6.51 3.70
CA PHE A 34 0.58 -6.72 3.01
C PHE A 34 0.20 -8.20 3.02
N THR A 35 -1.09 -8.48 3.16
CA THR A 35 -1.67 -9.79 2.92
C THR A 35 -2.52 -9.77 1.66
N VAL A 36 -2.60 -10.90 0.97
CA VAL A 36 -3.43 -11.13 -0.22
C VAL A 36 -4.17 -12.44 0.04
N ASN A 37 -5.50 -12.43 -0.06
CA ASN A 37 -6.33 -13.58 0.33
C ASN A 37 -5.97 -14.87 -0.41
N GLU A 38 -5.58 -14.74 -1.67
CA GLU A 38 -5.20 -15.85 -2.55
C GLU A 38 -3.78 -16.37 -2.29
N TRP A 39 -3.02 -15.74 -1.39
CA TRP A 39 -1.63 -16.11 -1.08
C TRP A 39 -1.49 -16.87 0.25
N GLU A 40 -2.60 -17.37 0.81
CA GLU A 40 -2.61 -18.17 2.04
C GLU A 40 -1.86 -17.46 3.20
N ASP A 41 -0.89 -18.12 3.82
CA ASP A 41 -0.08 -17.59 4.93
C ASP A 41 1.12 -16.75 4.45
N GLN A 42 1.17 -16.35 3.18
CA GLN A 42 2.24 -15.49 2.66
C GLN A 42 1.88 -14.01 2.79
N VAL A 43 2.90 -13.20 3.06
CA VAL A 43 2.82 -11.73 3.12
C VAL A 43 3.81 -11.12 2.16
N LEU A 44 3.53 -9.91 1.68
CA LEU A 44 4.48 -9.11 0.92
C LEU A 44 5.15 -8.09 1.84
N PRO A 45 6.41 -8.31 2.25
CA PRO A 45 7.13 -7.38 3.10
C PRO A 45 7.76 -6.24 2.30
N MET A 46 7.73 -5.03 2.87
CA MET A 46 8.41 -3.86 2.33
C MET A 46 9.10 -3.08 3.43
N ILE A 47 10.39 -2.78 3.24
CA ILE A 47 11.12 -1.90 4.16
C ILE A 47 10.71 -0.46 3.87
N ILE A 48 10.31 0.26 4.92
CA ILE A 48 9.90 1.66 4.87
C ILE A 48 10.60 2.45 5.96
N ASP A 49 10.61 3.78 5.83
CA ASP A 49 11.14 4.66 6.86
C ASP A 49 10.20 4.72 8.08
N ALA A 50 10.77 4.93 9.26
CA ALA A 50 10.01 5.01 10.52
C ALA A 50 8.95 6.13 10.52
N SER A 51 9.18 7.23 9.78
CA SER A 51 8.19 8.32 9.65
C SER A 51 6.92 7.87 8.91
N ALA A 52 7.09 7.11 7.82
CA ALA A 52 5.96 6.50 7.11
C ALA A 52 5.28 5.44 7.97
N ALA A 53 6.07 4.63 8.67
CA ALA A 53 5.58 3.61 9.59
C ALA A 53 4.69 4.20 10.68
N PHE A 54 5.14 5.28 11.31
CA PHE A 54 4.39 6.02 12.31
C PHE A 54 3.05 6.52 11.74
N SER A 55 3.07 7.14 10.56
CA SER A 55 1.84 7.66 9.92
C SER A 55 0.82 6.55 9.64
N ILE A 56 1.27 5.40 9.12
CA ILE A 56 0.40 4.25 8.83
C ILE A 56 -0.13 3.63 10.13
N ARG A 57 0.74 3.37 11.10
CA ARG A 57 0.39 2.75 12.38
C ARG A 57 -0.66 3.56 13.13
N LYS A 58 -0.55 4.89 13.13
CA LYS A 58 -1.53 5.76 13.77
C LYS A 58 -2.90 5.72 13.09
N ALA A 59 -2.92 5.67 11.76
CA ALA A 59 -4.15 5.50 10.99
C ALA A 59 -4.79 4.13 11.26
N LEU A 60 -4.01 3.04 11.27
CA LEU A 60 -4.50 1.68 11.59
C LEU A 60 -5.14 1.62 12.99
N LEU A 61 -4.58 2.33 13.96
CA LEU A 61 -5.08 2.38 15.34
C LEU A 61 -6.18 3.42 15.56
N ASN A 62 -6.60 4.16 14.52
CA ASN A 62 -7.57 5.25 14.60
C ASN A 62 -7.27 6.27 15.73
N ILE A 63 -5.99 6.60 15.93
CA ILE A 63 -5.56 7.53 16.98
C ILE A 63 -5.74 8.97 16.48
N PRO A 64 -6.60 9.80 17.11
CA PRO A 64 -6.82 11.17 16.68
C PRO A 64 -5.62 12.07 17.05
N PHE A 65 -5.32 13.04 16.18
CA PHE A 65 -4.33 14.09 16.45
C PHE A 65 -5.02 15.46 16.50
N PRO A 66 -4.52 16.41 17.32
CA PRO A 66 -5.09 17.76 17.42
C PRO A 66 -4.94 18.58 16.14
N ARG A 67 -4.00 18.20 15.26
CA ARG A 67 -3.75 18.82 13.95
C ARG A 67 -3.55 17.72 12.91
N PRO A 68 -3.96 17.94 11.65
CA PRO A 68 -3.78 16.95 10.59
C PRO A 68 -2.30 16.69 10.33
N LEU A 69 -1.93 15.42 10.18
CA LEU A 69 -0.63 15.01 9.64
C LEU A 69 -0.63 15.15 8.11
N THR A 70 0.51 14.89 7.48
CA THR A 70 0.67 15.07 6.03
C THR A 70 -0.36 14.30 5.21
N HIS A 71 -0.59 13.02 5.50
CA HIS A 71 -1.58 12.23 4.76
C HIS A 71 -3.01 12.66 5.06
N ASP A 72 -3.30 13.17 6.27
CA ASP A 72 -4.61 13.76 6.60
C ASP A 72 -4.84 15.06 5.82
N LEU A 73 -3.80 15.90 5.70
CA LEU A 73 -3.83 17.10 4.86
C LEU A 73 -4.12 16.76 3.40
N ILE A 74 -3.50 15.71 2.85
CA ILE A 74 -3.78 15.24 1.48
C ILE A 74 -5.25 14.82 1.34
N MET A 75 -5.81 14.08 2.31
CA MET A 75 -7.24 13.71 2.29
C MET A 75 -8.14 14.94 2.28
N ASN A 76 -7.86 15.92 3.14
CA ASN A 76 -8.62 17.16 3.17
C ASN A 76 -8.52 17.94 1.85
N ILE A 77 -7.35 17.94 1.20
CA ILE A 77 -7.17 18.59 -0.11
C ILE A 77 -8.02 17.89 -1.18
N LEU A 78 -7.97 16.55 -1.27
CA LEU A 78 -8.74 15.81 -2.27
C LEU A 78 -10.25 15.98 -2.05
N GLU A 79 -10.71 15.94 -0.81
CA GLU A 79 -12.11 16.20 -0.46
C GLU A 79 -12.57 17.59 -0.94
N ARG A 80 -11.75 18.63 -0.73
CA ARG A 80 -12.07 20.00 -1.18
C ARG A 80 -12.04 20.19 -2.68
N LEU A 81 -11.36 19.30 -3.40
CA LEU A 81 -11.32 19.29 -4.86
C LEU A 81 -12.39 18.37 -5.48
N ASP A 82 -13.23 17.74 -4.66
CA ASP A 82 -14.21 16.73 -5.07
C ASP A 82 -13.56 15.56 -5.84
N VAL A 83 -12.44 15.08 -5.29
CA VAL A 83 -11.67 13.95 -5.81
C VAL A 83 -11.71 12.82 -4.80
N SER A 84 -12.10 11.62 -5.25
CA SER A 84 -12.07 10.40 -4.45
C SER A 84 -10.88 9.51 -4.84
N ILE A 85 -10.50 8.58 -3.95
CA ILE A 85 -9.52 7.55 -4.26
C ILE A 85 -10.29 6.32 -4.71
N GLU A 86 -10.19 6.01 -6.00
CA GLU A 86 -10.87 4.85 -6.60
C GLU A 86 -10.23 3.55 -6.10
N LYS A 87 -8.89 3.48 -6.14
CA LYS A 87 -8.10 2.33 -5.68
C LYS A 87 -6.63 2.68 -5.59
N ILE A 88 -5.89 1.79 -4.97
CA ILE A 88 -4.42 1.78 -4.99
C ILE A 88 -3.95 0.48 -5.60
N THR A 89 -2.88 0.54 -6.39
CA THR A 89 -2.22 -0.64 -6.96
C THR A 89 -0.75 -0.67 -6.58
N ILE A 90 -0.22 -1.85 -6.25
CA ILE A 90 1.22 -2.13 -6.20
C ILE A 90 1.54 -2.89 -7.48
N ASP A 91 2.26 -2.23 -8.39
CA ASP A 91 2.26 -2.58 -9.81
C ASP A 91 3.43 -3.49 -10.20
N ALA A 92 4.62 -3.21 -9.67
CA ALA A 92 5.85 -3.88 -10.06
C ALA A 92 6.94 -3.71 -9.00
N MET A 93 8.03 -4.49 -9.15
CA MET A 93 9.32 -4.22 -8.52
C MET A 93 10.35 -3.98 -9.62
N ILE A 94 10.96 -2.80 -9.63
CA ILE A 94 12.00 -2.41 -10.60
C ILE A 94 13.23 -1.99 -9.82
N ASN A 95 14.37 -2.61 -10.10
CA ASN A 95 15.66 -2.31 -9.43
C ASN A 95 15.56 -2.35 -7.89
N GLY A 96 14.81 -3.32 -7.36
CA GLY A 96 14.59 -3.46 -5.91
C GLY A 96 13.61 -2.46 -5.29
N MET A 97 12.98 -1.60 -6.10
CA MET A 97 11.98 -0.64 -5.64
C MET A 97 10.58 -1.07 -6.11
N TYR A 98 9.66 -1.17 -5.16
CA TYR A 98 8.25 -1.36 -5.49
C TYR A 98 7.65 -0.06 -6.01
N LEU A 99 6.84 -0.18 -7.07
CA LEU A 99 6.06 0.91 -7.63
C LEU A 99 4.61 0.77 -7.20
N ALA A 100 3.98 1.89 -6.85
CA ALA A 100 2.56 1.95 -6.56
C ALA A 100 1.89 3.09 -7.32
N THR A 101 0.61 2.91 -7.63
CA THR A 101 -0.22 3.96 -8.21
C THR A 101 -1.40 4.23 -7.29
N ILE A 102 -1.63 5.50 -6.96
CA ILE A 102 -2.89 5.96 -6.39
C ILE A 102 -3.78 6.35 -7.58
N VAL A 103 -4.88 5.62 -7.77
CA VAL A 103 -5.87 5.95 -8.80
C VAL A 103 -6.93 6.83 -8.15
N LEU A 104 -6.93 8.09 -8.55
CA LEU A 104 -7.91 9.08 -8.14
C LEU A 104 -9.05 9.14 -9.15
N LYS A 105 -10.20 9.62 -8.70
CA LYS A 105 -11.37 9.87 -9.54
C LYS A 105 -11.89 11.29 -9.28
N ASP A 106 -11.92 12.12 -10.30
CA ASP A 106 -12.66 13.39 -10.22
C ASP A 106 -14.15 13.07 -10.24
N ASN A 107 -14.86 13.38 -9.15
CA ASN A 107 -16.26 12.99 -9.03
C ASN A 107 -17.19 13.79 -9.95
N ARG A 108 -16.72 14.94 -10.46
CA ARG A 108 -17.49 15.83 -11.33
C ARG A 108 -17.46 15.37 -12.78
N THR A 109 -16.32 14.84 -13.22
CA THR A 109 -16.12 14.38 -14.62
C THR A 109 -16.13 12.86 -14.76
N GLY A 110 -15.87 12.12 -13.68
CA GLY A 110 -15.64 10.69 -13.69
C GLY A 110 -14.25 10.28 -14.22
N GLU A 111 -13.37 11.25 -14.50
CA GLU A 111 -12.01 10.99 -15.01
C GLU A 111 -11.16 10.28 -13.96
N LEU A 112 -10.40 9.26 -14.41
CA LEU A 112 -9.42 8.57 -13.59
C LEU A 112 -8.05 9.19 -13.77
N ILE A 113 -7.44 9.59 -12.66
CA ILE A 113 -6.11 10.21 -12.63
C ILE A 113 -5.15 9.24 -11.93
N HIS A 114 -4.06 8.91 -12.61
CA HIS A 114 -3.06 7.98 -12.10
C HIS A 114 -1.89 8.76 -11.52
N VAL A 115 -1.64 8.59 -10.22
CA VAL A 115 -0.56 9.27 -9.50
C VAL A 115 0.47 8.24 -9.06
N ASP A 116 1.71 8.40 -9.56
CA ASP A 116 2.86 7.60 -9.13
C ASP A 116 3.11 7.81 -7.63
N SER A 117 3.40 6.72 -6.92
CA SER A 117 3.53 6.71 -5.47
C SER A 117 4.48 5.63 -4.98
N ARG A 118 5.08 5.87 -3.82
CA ARG A 118 5.72 4.79 -3.05
C ARG A 118 4.62 3.96 -2.39
N PRO A 119 4.82 2.63 -2.22
CA PRO A 119 3.85 1.80 -1.52
C PRO A 119 3.53 2.27 -0.09
N SER A 120 4.49 2.87 0.61
CA SER A 120 4.30 3.40 1.96
C SER A 120 3.32 4.58 2.00
N ASP A 121 3.43 5.51 1.05
CA ASP A 121 2.52 6.64 0.93
C ASP A 121 1.14 6.18 0.50
N ALA A 122 1.07 5.29 -0.50
CA ALA A 122 -0.18 4.71 -0.94
C ALA A 122 -0.89 3.94 0.21
N ALA A 123 -0.17 3.13 0.98
CA ALA A 123 -0.72 2.44 2.15
C ALA A 123 -1.24 3.42 3.21
N ALA A 124 -0.51 4.50 3.50
CA ALA A 124 -0.92 5.51 4.46
C ALA A 124 -2.23 6.21 4.05
N ILE A 125 -2.45 6.36 2.74
CA ILE A 125 -3.67 6.91 2.14
C ILE A 125 -4.81 5.88 2.17
N ALA A 126 -4.55 4.62 1.80
CA ALA A 126 -5.54 3.55 1.81
C ALA A 126 -6.14 3.33 3.19
N VAL A 127 -5.30 3.23 4.22
CA VAL A 127 -5.75 2.97 5.59
C VAL A 127 -6.64 4.10 6.13
N ARG A 128 -6.41 5.35 5.70
CA ARG A 128 -7.24 6.50 6.10
C ARG A 128 -8.55 6.61 5.32
N SER A 129 -8.49 6.36 4.02
CA SER A 129 -9.64 6.53 3.11
C SER A 129 -10.54 5.31 3.04
N GLY A 130 -10.05 4.14 3.46
CA GLY A 130 -10.70 2.86 3.21
C GLY A 130 -10.62 2.42 1.73
N ALA A 131 -9.82 3.10 0.90
CA ALA A 131 -9.69 2.78 -0.50
C ALA A 131 -9.11 1.36 -0.70
N PRO A 132 -9.62 0.61 -1.68
CA PRO A 132 -9.18 -0.76 -1.89
C PRO A 132 -7.74 -0.81 -2.42
N ILE A 133 -6.94 -1.72 -1.84
CA ILE A 133 -5.58 -1.99 -2.29
C ILE A 133 -5.58 -3.24 -3.17
N TYR A 134 -4.81 -3.18 -4.25
CA TYR A 134 -4.58 -4.29 -5.15
C TYR A 134 -3.09 -4.51 -5.36
N ILE A 135 -2.65 -5.76 -5.39
CA ILE A 135 -1.25 -6.11 -5.66
C ILE A 135 -1.20 -6.95 -6.94
N ALA A 136 -0.26 -6.61 -7.83
CA ALA A 136 -0.06 -7.38 -9.05
C ALA A 136 0.36 -8.82 -8.71
N GLU A 137 -0.32 -9.80 -9.30
CA GLU A 137 -0.17 -11.22 -8.95
C GLU A 137 1.28 -11.72 -9.10
N HIS A 138 2.00 -11.21 -10.10
CA HIS A 138 3.39 -11.57 -10.35
C HIS A 138 4.35 -11.16 -9.21
N LEU A 139 3.92 -10.29 -8.29
CA LEU A 139 4.69 -9.93 -7.10
C LEU A 139 4.66 -11.02 -6.02
N ARG A 140 3.81 -12.06 -6.16
CA ARG A 140 3.80 -13.22 -5.26
C ARG A 140 5.17 -13.87 -5.10
N LYS A 141 6.02 -13.82 -6.12
CA LYS A 141 7.39 -14.35 -6.08
C LYS A 141 8.30 -13.67 -5.04
N TYR A 142 7.91 -12.50 -4.54
CA TYR A 142 8.57 -11.77 -3.45
C TYR A 142 7.86 -11.93 -2.11
N ALA A 143 6.77 -12.70 -2.07
CA ALA A 143 6.05 -12.96 -0.83
C ALA A 143 6.81 -13.98 0.03
N GLU A 144 6.70 -13.79 1.33
CA GLU A 144 7.40 -14.59 2.34
C GLU A 144 6.39 -15.17 3.34
N PRO A 145 6.69 -16.30 4.01
CA PRO A 145 5.82 -16.82 5.05
C PRO A 145 5.60 -15.80 6.19
N ALA A 146 4.34 -15.56 6.57
CA ALA A 146 3.98 -14.67 7.68
C ALA A 146 4.64 -15.08 9.01
N SER A 147 4.95 -16.37 9.17
CA SER A 147 5.62 -16.93 10.34
C SER A 147 7.01 -16.32 10.62
N LEU A 148 7.70 -15.80 9.61
CA LEU A 148 8.98 -15.09 9.77
C LEU A 148 8.82 -13.81 10.60
N TYR A 149 7.65 -13.17 10.50
CA TYR A 149 7.36 -11.88 11.13
C TYR A 149 6.71 -12.03 12.51
N LEU A 150 6.14 -13.21 12.84
CA LEU A 150 5.53 -13.48 14.15
C LEU A 150 6.50 -13.25 15.33
N ARG A 151 7.79 -13.56 15.16
CA ARG A 151 8.81 -13.34 16.20
C ARG A 151 9.01 -11.85 16.49
N LEU A 152 8.91 -11.00 15.47
CA LEU A 152 9.02 -9.55 15.63
C LEU A 152 7.76 -8.95 16.26
N LEU A 153 6.60 -9.56 16.04
CA LEU A 153 5.35 -9.20 16.70
C LEU A 153 5.35 -9.61 18.19
N GLY A 154 6.01 -10.72 18.54
CA GLY A 154 6.10 -11.26 19.90
C GLY A 154 6.89 -10.41 20.89
N ASN A 155 7.86 -9.61 20.41
CA ASN A 155 8.64 -8.69 21.25
C ASN A 155 7.87 -7.42 21.68
N ARG A 156 6.56 -7.33 21.37
CA ARG A 156 5.67 -6.22 21.77
C ARG A 156 5.09 -6.36 23.19
N ARG A 157 5.61 -7.26 24.03
CA ARG A 157 5.18 -7.49 25.43
C ARG A 157 6.31 -7.27 26.44
N THR A 158 6.82 -6.04 26.53
CA THR A 158 7.48 -5.51 27.75
C THR A 158 7.27 -4.02 27.80
#